data_AF-A0A382MFT1-F1
#
_entry.id   AF-A0A382MFT1-F1
#
_cell.length_a   1.000
_cell.length_b   1.000
_cell.length_c   1.000
_cell.angle_alpha   90.00
_cell.angle_beta   90.00
_cell.angle_gamma   90.00
#
_symmetry.space_group_name_H-M   'P 1'
#
loop_
_entity.id
_entity.type
_entity.pdbx_description
1 polymer ?
#
loop_
_entity_poly.entity_id
_entity_poly.type
_entity_poly.pdbx_seq_one_letter_code
_entity_poly.pdbx_strand_id
1 'polypeptide(L)'
;MVRRCFYGISAGVIVLVLAGAFISLHVLWALVLVGPLIALGLHDSLQSQHTILKNFPLIGHGRYLFEALRPEIQQYFIESNIDAFPIEREFRSIAYQRAKGELETKPFGTHRDVYRVGYEWCAHSMAPTQPISEPPRVKIGSPDCEVPYSASLLNISAMSYGSLSKNAVLALNTGANRGHFAHNTGEGGLSPYHLEPGGDLIWQIGTGYFGCRT
;
A
#
# COMPACT_ATOMS: atom_id res chain seq x y z
N MET A 1 -31.80 -20.20 -25.95
CA MET A 1 -31.99 -19.21 -27.04
C MET A 1 -30.69 -19.00 -27.82
N VAL A 2 -29.61 -18.59 -27.16
CA VAL A 2 -28.30 -18.30 -27.79
C VAL A 2 -27.73 -19.46 -28.60
N ARG A 3 -27.74 -20.69 -28.09
CA ARG A 3 -27.32 -21.88 -28.86
C ARG A 3 -28.06 -22.07 -30.20
N ARG A 4 -29.38 -21.83 -30.23
CA ARG A 4 -30.18 -21.94 -31.46
C ARG A 4 -29.85 -20.80 -32.43
N CYS A 5 -29.62 -19.59 -31.91
CA CYS A 5 -29.14 -18.45 -32.69
C CYS A 5 -27.75 -18.73 -33.28
N PHE A 6 -26.83 -19.34 -32.53
CA PHE A 6 -25.50 -19.72 -33.02
C PHE A 6 -25.58 -20.67 -34.22
N TYR A 7 -26.42 -21.72 -34.13
CA TYR A 7 -26.64 -22.62 -35.27
C TYR A 7 -27.24 -21.90 -36.48
N GLY A 8 -28.24 -21.04 -36.27
CA GLY A 8 -28.86 -20.25 -37.34
C GLY A 8 -27.88 -19.29 -38.01
N ILE A 9 -27.06 -18.58 -37.23
CA ILE A 9 -26.05 -17.64 -37.74
C ILE A 9 -24.95 -18.41 -38.47
N SER A 10 -24.45 -19.52 -37.92
CA SER A 10 -23.40 -20.33 -38.55
C SER A 10 -23.86 -20.88 -39.89
N ALA A 11 -25.09 -21.41 -39.97
CA ALA A 11 -25.69 -21.88 -41.21
C ALA A 11 -25.88 -20.73 -42.22
N GLY A 12 -26.39 -19.57 -41.78
CA GLY A 12 -26.55 -18.38 -42.63
C GLY A 12 -25.23 -17.87 -43.19
N VAL A 13 -24.17 -17.84 -42.39
CA VAL A 13 -22.83 -17.42 -42.82
C VAL A 13 -22.23 -18.40 -43.83
N ILE A 14 -22.38 -19.71 -43.61
CA ILE A 14 -21.94 -20.72 -44.58
C ILE A 14 -22.68 -20.56 -45.91
N VAL A 15 -24.01 -20.39 -45.87
CA VAL A 15 -24.83 -20.17 -47.09
C VAL A 15 -24.41 -18.90 -47.82
N LEU A 16 -24.17 -17.80 -47.11
CA LEU A 16 -23.71 -16.54 -47.69
C LEU A 16 -22.34 -16.65 -48.35
N VAL A 17 -21.41 -17.36 -47.71
CA VAL A 17 -20.05 -17.56 -48.26
C VAL A 17 -20.10 -18.45 -49.51
N LEU A 18 -20.91 -19.50 -49.50
CA LEU A 18 -21.13 -20.36 -50.67
C LEU A 18 -21.85 -19.61 -51.82
N ALA A 19 -22.84 -18.76 -51.50
CA ALA A 19 -23.51 -17.92 -52.49
C ALA A 19 -22.56 -16.88 -53.10
N GLY A 20 -21.69 -16.27 -52.29
CA GLY A 20 -20.67 -15.32 -52.76
C GLY A 20 -19.57 -15.97 -53.59
N ALA A 21 -19.29 -17.26 -53.39
CA ALA A 21 -18.33 -18.01 -54.19
C ALA A 21 -18.73 -18.13 -55.67
N PHE A 22 -20.03 -18.02 -56.00
CA PHE A 22 -20.51 -17.96 -57.39
C PHE A 22 -20.14 -16.66 -58.10
N ILE A 23 -19.87 -15.59 -57.35
CA ILE A 23 -19.46 -14.28 -57.89
C ILE A 23 -17.94 -14.17 -57.92
N SER A 24 -17.26 -14.63 -56.88
CA SER A 24 -15.79 -14.66 -56.81
C SER A 24 -15.30 -15.78 -55.91
N LEU A 25 -14.41 -16.61 -56.43
CA LEU A 25 -13.81 -17.72 -55.68
C LEU A 25 -13.00 -17.24 -54.46
N HIS A 26 -12.55 -15.99 -54.47
CA HIS A 26 -11.81 -15.37 -53.36
C HIS A 26 -12.64 -15.26 -52.07
N VAL A 27 -13.97 -15.28 -52.17
CA VAL A 27 -14.87 -15.23 -51.01
C VAL A 27 -14.72 -16.48 -50.12
N LEU A 28 -14.24 -17.60 -50.68
CA LEU A 28 -13.96 -18.81 -49.91
C LEU A 28 -12.85 -18.62 -48.87
N TRP A 29 -11.95 -17.65 -49.05
CA TRP A 29 -10.93 -17.32 -48.03
C TRP A 29 -11.56 -16.87 -46.70
N ALA A 30 -12.80 -16.37 -46.70
CA ALA A 30 -13.53 -16.07 -45.47
C ALA A 30 -13.76 -17.31 -44.59
N LEU A 31 -13.84 -18.52 -45.18
CA LEU A 31 -13.95 -19.77 -44.40
C LEU A 31 -12.68 -20.10 -43.62
N VAL A 32 -11.52 -19.60 -44.04
CA VAL A 32 -10.27 -19.79 -43.27
C VAL A 32 -10.36 -19.07 -41.92
N LEU A 33 -11.03 -17.91 -41.87
CA LEU A 33 -11.24 -17.16 -40.64
C LEU A 33 -12.46 -17.67 -39.86
N VAL A 34 -13.58 -17.88 -40.53
CA VAL A 34 -14.87 -18.16 -39.86
C VAL A 34 -15.06 -19.66 -39.58
N GLY A 35 -14.51 -20.53 -40.43
CA GLY A 35 -14.59 -21.99 -40.29
C GLY A 35 -14.08 -22.50 -38.94
N PRO A 36 -12.88 -22.08 -38.47
CA PRO A 36 -12.39 -22.45 -37.14
C PRO A 36 -13.30 -21.98 -36.00
N LEU A 37 -13.90 -20.78 -36.09
CA LEU A 37 -14.81 -20.26 -35.08
C LEU A 37 -16.13 -21.06 -35.03
N ILE A 38 -16.66 -21.45 -36.19
CA ILE A 38 -17.83 -22.32 -36.28
C ILE A 38 -17.49 -23.70 -35.71
N ALA A 39 -16.36 -24.30 -36.09
CA ALA A 39 -15.92 -25.60 -35.59
C ALA A 39 -15.75 -25.59 -34.06
N LEU A 40 -15.12 -24.54 -33.51
CA LEU A 40 -14.96 -24.34 -32.07
C LEU A 40 -16.32 -24.21 -31.37
N GLY A 41 -17.24 -23.41 -31.91
CA GLY A 41 -18.58 -23.28 -31.33
C GLY A 41 -19.43 -24.56 -31.44
N LEU A 42 -19.26 -25.34 -32.51
CA LEU A 42 -19.88 -26.67 -32.62
C LEU A 42 -19.33 -27.63 -31.56
N HIS A 43 -18.01 -27.66 -31.38
CA HIS A 43 -17.35 -28.42 -30.32
C HIS A 43 -17.87 -28.00 -28.93
N ASP A 44 -17.92 -26.69 -28.65
CA ASP A 44 -18.46 -26.12 -27.42
C ASP A 44 -19.91 -26.56 -27.16
N SER A 45 -20.73 -26.62 -28.21
CA SER A 45 -22.14 -26.95 -28.10
C SER A 45 -22.43 -28.44 -27.91
N LEU A 46 -21.54 -29.30 -28.44
CA LEU A 46 -21.68 -30.76 -28.39
C LEU A 46 -21.08 -31.35 -27.12
N GLN A 47 -20.06 -30.72 -26.55
CA GLN A 47 -19.44 -31.21 -25.32
C GLN A 47 -20.41 -31.26 -24.12
N SER A 48 -20.08 -32.08 -23.13
CA SER A 48 -20.89 -32.28 -21.92
C SER A 48 -20.23 -31.75 -20.64
N GLN A 49 -18.98 -31.31 -20.70
CA GLN A 49 -18.19 -30.97 -19.51
C GLN A 49 -18.46 -29.55 -19.00
N HIS A 50 -18.53 -28.56 -19.90
CA HIS A 50 -18.73 -27.16 -19.54
C HIS A 50 -20.14 -26.68 -19.93
N THR A 51 -21.03 -26.61 -18.93
CA THR A 51 -22.42 -26.16 -19.09
C THR A 51 -22.55 -24.76 -19.68
N ILE A 52 -21.59 -23.86 -19.39
CA ILE A 52 -21.60 -22.48 -19.90
C ILE A 52 -21.27 -22.45 -21.39
N LEU A 53 -20.16 -23.07 -21.81
CA LEU A 53 -19.77 -23.16 -23.23
C LEU A 53 -20.84 -23.87 -24.07
N LYS A 54 -21.48 -24.89 -23.49
CA LYS A 54 -22.59 -25.60 -24.13
C LYS A 54 -23.80 -24.74 -24.44
N ASN A 55 -24.14 -23.81 -23.53
CA ASN A 55 -25.30 -22.94 -23.67
C ASN A 55 -24.99 -21.64 -24.43
N PHE A 56 -23.73 -21.20 -24.39
CA PHE A 56 -23.20 -20.00 -25.04
C PHE A 56 -21.94 -20.33 -25.85
N PRO A 57 -22.05 -21.08 -26.97
CA PRO A 57 -20.91 -21.41 -27.81
C PRO A 57 -20.15 -20.16 -28.25
N LEU A 58 -18.81 -20.24 -28.32
CA LEU A 58 -17.91 -19.14 -28.68
C LEU A 58 -17.85 -17.98 -27.67
N ILE A 59 -18.99 -17.38 -27.30
CA ILE A 59 -19.07 -16.21 -26.42
C ILE A 59 -18.74 -16.58 -24.97
N GLY A 60 -19.04 -17.82 -24.55
CA GLY A 60 -18.76 -18.30 -23.20
C GLY A 60 -17.26 -18.29 -22.84
N HIS A 61 -16.36 -18.36 -23.82
CA HIS A 61 -14.91 -18.22 -23.60
C HIS A 61 -14.53 -16.85 -23.04
N GLY A 62 -15.31 -15.81 -23.37
CA GLY A 62 -15.11 -14.47 -22.81
C GLY A 62 -15.22 -14.45 -21.28
N ARG A 63 -16.13 -15.25 -20.70
CA ARG A 63 -16.24 -15.37 -19.24
C ARG A 63 -14.93 -15.86 -18.62
N TYR A 64 -14.36 -16.93 -19.16
CA TYR A 64 -13.12 -17.52 -18.62
C TYR A 64 -11.92 -16.61 -18.84
N LEU A 65 -11.89 -15.87 -19.95
CA LEU A 65 -10.91 -14.81 -20.16
C LEU A 65 -11.03 -13.72 -19.09
N PHE A 66 -12.24 -13.22 -18.81
CA PHE A 66 -12.44 -12.22 -17.76
C PHE A 66 -12.20 -12.76 -16.35
N GLU A 67 -12.47 -14.04 -16.09
CA GLU A 67 -12.11 -14.70 -14.83
C GLU A 67 -10.59 -14.76 -14.65
N ALA A 68 -9.84 -15.06 -15.72
CA ALA A 68 -8.39 -15.07 -15.70
C ALA A 68 -7.79 -13.66 -15.51
N LEU A 69 -8.41 -12.62 -16.09
CA LEU A 69 -7.99 -11.21 -15.94
C LEU A 69 -8.49 -10.54 -14.65
N ARG A 70 -9.45 -11.16 -13.95
CA ARG A 70 -10.09 -10.58 -12.77
C ARG A 70 -9.08 -10.24 -11.66
N PRO A 71 -8.11 -11.10 -11.29
CA PRO A 71 -7.17 -10.80 -10.21
C PRO A 71 -6.37 -9.52 -10.45
N GLU A 72 -5.87 -9.32 -11.67
CA GLU A 72 -5.07 -8.18 -12.06
C GLU A 72 -5.92 -6.91 -12.08
N ILE A 73 -7.12 -6.98 -12.65
CA ILE A 73 -8.06 -5.85 -12.65
C ILE A 73 -8.40 -5.45 -11.22
N GLN A 74 -8.70 -6.44 -10.37
CA GLN A 74 -9.02 -6.23 -8.97
C GLN A 74 -7.86 -5.53 -8.25
N GLN A 75 -6.64 -6.05 -8.39
CA GLN A 75 -5.45 -5.54 -7.69
C GLN A 75 -5.04 -4.11 -8.12
N TYR A 76 -5.10 -3.81 -9.42
CA TYR A 76 -4.55 -2.55 -9.93
C TYR A 76 -5.55 -1.42 -10.03
N PHE A 77 -6.80 -1.72 -10.40
CA PHE A 77 -7.83 -0.72 -10.72
C PHE A 77 -8.92 -0.59 -9.66
N ILE A 78 -9.21 -1.65 -8.89
CA ILE A 78 -10.36 -1.66 -7.96
C ILE A 78 -9.93 -1.57 -6.51
N GLU A 79 -8.91 -2.33 -6.09
CA GLU A 79 -8.43 -2.37 -4.71
C GLU A 79 -7.94 -1.00 -4.25
N SER A 80 -8.42 -0.58 -3.08
CA SER A 80 -7.92 0.61 -2.41
C SER A 80 -6.53 0.37 -1.82
N ASN A 81 -5.91 1.43 -1.31
CA ASN A 81 -4.59 1.32 -0.71
C ASN A 81 -4.57 0.45 0.55
N ILE A 82 -5.71 0.29 1.25
CA ILE A 82 -5.82 -0.31 2.58
C ILE A 82 -6.65 -1.61 2.62
N ASP A 83 -7.43 -1.91 1.58
CA ASP A 83 -8.34 -3.07 1.58
C ASP A 83 -7.70 -4.37 1.09
N ALA A 84 -6.48 -4.30 0.53
CA ALA A 84 -5.82 -5.45 -0.09
C ALA A 84 -5.30 -6.45 0.96
N PHE A 85 -5.55 -7.74 0.73
CA PHE A 85 -5.02 -8.86 1.52
C PHE A 85 -4.03 -9.71 0.70
N PRO A 86 -3.01 -10.33 1.33
CA PRO A 86 -2.65 -10.27 2.75
C PRO A 86 -1.86 -9.00 3.13
N ILE A 87 -1.33 -8.28 2.14
CA ILE A 87 -0.53 -7.07 2.36
C ILE A 87 -1.17 -5.92 1.59
N GLU A 88 -1.49 -4.86 2.32
CA GLU A 88 -2.06 -3.64 1.76
C GLU A 88 -1.16 -3.05 0.66
N ARG A 89 -1.77 -2.41 -0.35
CA ARG A 89 -1.03 -1.78 -1.45
C ARG A 89 -0.12 -0.66 -0.96
N GLU A 90 -0.51 0.03 0.12
CA GLU A 90 0.35 1.03 0.77
C GLU A 90 1.71 0.46 1.18
N PHE A 91 1.75 -0.67 1.90
CA PHE A 91 3.00 -1.29 2.31
C PHE A 91 3.82 -1.80 1.12
N ARG A 92 3.15 -2.42 0.13
CA ARG A 92 3.82 -2.85 -1.11
C ARG A 92 4.48 -1.67 -1.83
N SER A 93 3.79 -0.53 -1.90
CA SER A 93 4.33 0.67 -2.57
C SER A 93 5.62 1.17 -1.91
N ILE A 94 5.70 1.17 -0.57
CA ILE A 94 6.90 1.56 0.17
C ILE A 94 8.06 0.60 -0.13
N ALA A 95 7.80 -0.71 -0.13
CA ALA A 95 8.81 -1.71 -0.47
C ALA A 95 9.37 -1.52 -1.89
N TYR A 96 8.50 -1.25 -2.87
CA TYR A 96 8.93 -0.98 -4.24
C TYR A 96 9.71 0.32 -4.40
N GLN A 97 9.28 1.40 -3.73
CA GLN A 97 9.99 2.68 -3.75
C GLN A 97 11.41 2.52 -3.20
N ARG A 98 11.55 1.84 -2.05
CA ARG A 98 12.84 1.50 -1.45
C ARG A 98 13.73 0.70 -2.38
N ALA A 99 13.19 -0.36 -2.99
CA ALA A 99 13.95 -1.20 -3.90
C ALA A 99 14.45 -0.43 -5.15
N LYS A 100 13.74 0.63 -5.55
CA LYS A 100 14.10 1.48 -6.69
C LYS A 100 14.95 2.69 -6.31
N GLY A 101 15.21 2.93 -5.03
CA GLY A 101 15.87 4.15 -4.55
C GLY A 101 15.03 5.41 -4.77
N GLU A 102 13.71 5.26 -4.88
CA GLU A 102 12.77 6.38 -5.00
C GLU A 102 12.41 6.93 -3.61
N LEU A 103 11.93 8.17 -3.59
CA LEU A 103 11.52 8.85 -2.36
C LEU A 103 10.36 8.10 -1.70
N GLU A 104 10.61 7.53 -0.52
CA GLU A 104 9.66 6.68 0.22
C GLU A 104 8.65 7.48 1.06
N THR A 105 8.80 8.80 1.11
CA THR A 105 7.99 9.67 1.95
C THR A 105 6.63 9.92 1.32
N LYS A 106 5.56 9.42 1.94
CA LYS A 106 4.20 9.83 1.62
C LYS A 106 3.82 11.08 2.43
N PRO A 107 3.12 12.05 1.82
CA PRO A 107 2.66 13.24 2.52
C PRO A 107 1.64 12.91 3.63
N PHE A 108 1.48 13.87 4.54
CA PHE A 108 0.73 13.73 5.77
C PHE A 108 -0.78 13.49 5.53
N GLY A 109 -1.37 12.56 6.27
CA GLY A 109 -2.80 12.23 6.22
C GLY A 109 -3.05 10.74 6.45
N THR A 110 -4.15 10.39 7.12
CA THR A 110 -4.57 9.00 7.26
C THR A 110 -5.68 8.69 6.25
N HIS A 111 -5.48 7.64 5.45
CA HIS A 111 -6.54 7.05 4.64
C HIS A 111 -7.39 6.05 5.44
N ARG A 112 -6.94 5.70 6.65
CA ARG A 112 -7.67 4.78 7.53
C ARG A 112 -8.83 5.52 8.18
N ASP A 113 -9.98 4.86 8.20
CA ASP A 113 -11.12 5.29 9.01
C ASP A 113 -10.79 5.06 10.49
N VAL A 114 -10.48 6.16 11.18
CA VAL A 114 -10.13 6.16 12.61
C VAL A 114 -11.35 6.00 13.53
N TYR A 115 -12.56 6.04 12.97
CA TYR A 115 -13.82 5.90 13.70
C TYR A 115 -14.47 4.52 13.49
N ARG A 116 -13.90 3.67 12.62
CA ARG A 116 -14.41 2.32 12.41
C ARG A 116 -14.36 1.49 13.69
N VAL A 117 -15.32 0.59 13.85
CA VAL A 117 -15.34 -0.38 14.95
C VAL A 117 -14.04 -1.21 14.93
N GLY A 118 -13.37 -1.30 16.08
CA GLY A 118 -12.10 -2.01 16.24
C GLY A 118 -10.85 -1.19 15.89
N TYR A 119 -10.98 0.08 15.48
CA TYR A 119 -9.84 1.00 15.44
C TYR A 119 -9.57 1.53 16.86
N GLU A 120 -8.38 1.26 17.37
CA GLU A 120 -7.98 1.63 18.71
C GLU A 120 -7.10 2.88 18.70
N TRP A 121 -7.34 3.78 19.64
CA TRP A 121 -6.51 4.96 19.87
C TRP A 121 -6.51 5.30 21.36
N CYS A 122 -5.44 5.91 21.83
CA CYS A 122 -5.33 6.36 23.21
C CYS A 122 -5.38 7.88 23.27
N ALA A 123 -6.33 8.41 24.04
CA ALA A 123 -6.39 9.82 24.37
C ALA A 123 -5.68 10.10 25.70
N HIS A 124 -5.16 11.32 25.86
CA HIS A 124 -4.67 11.76 27.16
C HIS A 124 -5.83 11.82 28.17
N SER A 125 -5.63 11.27 29.37
CA SER A 125 -6.60 11.36 30.45
C SER A 125 -6.48 12.70 31.16
N MET A 126 -7.58 13.45 31.26
CA MET A 126 -7.67 14.66 32.09
C MET A 126 -7.85 14.35 33.59
N ALA A 127 -8.13 13.09 33.94
CA ALA A 127 -8.20 12.63 35.32
C ALA A 127 -6.83 12.10 35.75
N PRO A 128 -6.07 12.85 36.57
CA PRO A 128 -4.76 12.41 37.03
C PRO A 128 -4.91 11.19 37.94
N THR A 129 -3.99 10.24 37.79
CA THR A 129 -3.85 9.09 38.68
C THR A 129 -2.73 9.35 39.68
N GLN A 130 -2.61 8.48 40.70
CA GLN A 130 -1.51 8.58 41.65
C GLN A 130 -0.18 8.45 40.91
N PRO A 131 0.77 9.37 41.11
CA PRO A 131 2.09 9.24 40.52
C PRO A 131 2.74 7.94 40.96
N ILE A 132 3.32 7.22 40.01
CA ILE A 132 4.20 6.10 40.31
C ILE A 132 5.44 6.61 41.04
N SER A 133 5.86 5.90 42.09
CA SER A 133 7.02 6.29 42.90
C SER A 133 8.31 6.30 42.08
N GLU A 134 8.43 5.35 41.15
CA GLU A 134 9.57 5.22 40.25
C GLU A 134 9.07 5.11 38.80
N PRO A 135 9.37 6.10 37.93
CA PRO A 135 9.03 6.02 36.52
C PRO A 135 9.71 4.81 35.87
N PRO A 136 9.02 4.04 35.00
CA PRO A 136 9.64 2.93 34.32
C PRO A 136 10.74 3.43 33.38
N ARG A 137 11.87 2.71 33.38
CA ARG A 137 13.04 3.02 32.57
C ARG A 137 13.54 1.79 31.84
N VAL A 138 14.26 2.02 30.74
CA VAL A 138 14.91 0.99 29.94
C VAL A 138 16.38 1.34 29.74
N LYS A 139 17.26 0.35 29.85
CA LYS A 139 18.68 0.51 29.55
C LYS A 139 18.89 0.50 28.03
N ILE A 140 19.40 1.60 27.48
CA ILE A 140 19.82 1.73 26.09
C ILE A 140 21.35 1.58 26.03
N GLY A 141 21.82 0.67 25.17
CA GLY A 141 23.24 0.39 24.96
C GLY A 141 23.50 -1.12 24.87
N SER A 142 24.30 -1.54 23.89
CA SER A 142 24.76 -2.92 23.75
C SER A 142 25.89 -3.23 24.76
N PRO A 143 26.37 -4.49 24.86
CA PRO A 143 27.57 -4.81 25.63
C PRO A 143 28.82 -4.00 25.24
N ASP A 144 28.88 -3.51 24.00
CA ASP A 144 29.98 -2.67 23.48
C ASP A 144 29.82 -1.19 23.83
N CYS A 145 28.72 -0.79 24.46
CA CYS A 145 28.47 0.60 24.86
C CYS A 145 29.17 0.89 26.19
N GLU A 146 30.20 1.74 26.17
CA GLU A 146 30.96 2.13 27.36
C GLU A 146 30.10 2.82 28.42
N VAL A 147 29.15 3.66 27.97
CA VAL A 147 28.26 4.42 28.83
C VAL A 147 26.80 4.16 28.44
N PRO A 148 26.20 3.06 28.91
CA PRO A 148 24.79 2.78 28.65
C PRO A 148 23.91 3.81 29.35
N TYR A 149 22.82 4.20 28.69
CA TYR A 149 21.89 5.20 29.20
C TYR A 149 20.64 4.56 29.80
N SER A 150 20.23 4.98 30.99
CA SER A 150 18.95 4.59 31.58
C SER A 150 17.87 5.56 31.11
N ALA A 151 17.14 5.23 30.05
CA ALA A 151 16.13 6.10 29.46
C ALA A 151 14.77 5.95 30.14
N SER A 152 14.07 7.06 30.33
CA SER A 152 12.62 7.03 30.59
C SER A 152 11.91 6.34 29.42
N LEU A 153 10.79 5.65 29.67
CA LEU A 153 9.94 5.16 28.59
C LEU A 153 9.30 6.30 27.78
N LEU A 154 9.15 7.48 28.39
CA LEU A 154 8.63 8.69 27.75
C LEU A 154 9.71 9.77 27.75
N ASN A 155 10.13 10.20 26.56
CA ASN A 155 11.11 11.26 26.33
C ASN A 155 10.50 12.31 25.40
N ILE A 156 11.12 13.49 25.30
CA ILE A 156 10.66 14.53 24.37
C ILE A 156 11.15 14.20 22.96
N SER A 157 10.20 14.11 22.03
CA SER A 157 10.46 13.82 20.61
C SER A 157 11.25 14.91 19.91
N ALA A 158 11.90 14.52 18.82
CA ALA A 158 12.69 15.38 17.96
C ALA A 158 11.90 16.59 17.43
N MET A 159 12.37 17.80 17.74
CA MET A 159 11.85 19.02 17.13
C MET A 159 13.00 19.99 16.89
N SER A 160 13.27 20.28 15.62
CA SER A 160 14.46 21.02 15.21
C SER A 160 14.52 22.44 15.77
N TYR A 161 15.70 22.82 16.28
CA TYR A 161 16.04 24.22 16.51
C TYR A 161 15.91 25.01 15.21
N GLY A 162 15.14 26.10 15.22
CA GLY A 162 14.73 26.84 14.02
C GLY A 162 13.25 26.66 13.70
N SER A 163 12.67 25.49 13.97
CA SER A 163 11.21 25.29 13.99
C SER A 163 10.61 25.65 15.34
N LEU A 164 11.36 25.41 16.43
CA LEU A 164 11.02 25.85 17.78
C LEU A 164 11.69 27.16 18.15
N SER A 165 11.02 27.95 18.98
CA SER A 165 11.60 29.15 19.59
C SER A 165 12.63 28.78 20.66
N LYS A 166 13.57 29.68 20.93
CA LYS A 166 14.53 29.56 22.05
C LYS A 166 13.84 29.18 23.36
N ASN A 167 12.74 29.86 23.70
CA ASN A 167 12.03 29.64 24.96
C ASN A 167 11.38 28.25 25.01
N ALA A 168 10.89 27.74 23.88
CA ALA A 168 10.35 26.39 23.81
C ALA A 168 11.43 25.35 24.09
N VAL A 169 12.62 25.49 23.48
CA VAL A 169 13.75 24.59 23.72
C VAL A 169 14.19 24.60 25.19
N LEU A 170 14.33 25.79 25.78
CA LEU A 170 14.67 25.95 27.21
C LEU A 170 13.62 25.29 28.11
N ALA A 171 12.33 25.52 27.85
CA ALA A 171 11.25 24.95 28.64
C ALA A 171 11.22 23.41 28.56
N LEU A 172 11.40 22.86 27.35
CA LEU A 172 11.45 21.43 27.09
C LEU A 172 12.61 20.77 27.84
N ASN A 173 13.84 21.28 27.70
CA ASN A 173 14.98 20.69 28.40
C ASN A 173 14.95 20.96 29.92
N THR A 174 14.36 22.08 30.39
CA THR A 174 14.09 22.28 31.82
C THR A 174 13.14 21.21 32.37
N GLY A 175 12.10 20.87 31.61
CA GLY A 175 11.20 19.76 31.94
C GLY A 175 11.94 18.41 31.95
N ALA A 176 12.81 18.20 30.97
CA ALA A 176 13.67 17.01 30.83
C ALA A 176 14.58 16.83 32.06
N ASN A 177 15.25 17.89 32.50
CA ASN A 177 16.08 17.88 33.70
C ASN A 177 15.26 17.53 34.95
N ARG A 178 14.13 18.22 35.16
CA ARG A 178 13.26 18.01 36.32
C ARG A 178 12.62 16.62 36.38
N GLY A 179 12.28 16.06 35.22
CA GLY A 179 11.63 14.76 35.10
C GLY A 179 12.57 13.60 34.86
N HIS A 180 13.88 13.86 34.80
CA HIS A 180 14.92 12.87 34.48
C HIS A 180 14.61 12.08 33.20
N PHE A 181 14.17 12.74 32.13
CA PHE A 181 13.99 12.13 30.81
C PHE A 181 14.78 12.90 29.76
N ALA A 182 15.03 12.30 28.60
CA ALA A 182 15.84 12.92 27.56
C ALA A 182 15.01 13.86 26.67
N HIS A 183 15.68 14.86 26.11
CA HIS A 183 15.16 15.73 25.05
C HIS A 183 15.92 15.52 23.74
N ASN A 184 15.21 15.12 22.69
CA ASN A 184 15.80 15.00 21.37
C ASN A 184 15.85 16.36 20.65
N THR A 185 17.04 16.75 20.18
CA THR A 185 17.32 18.05 19.55
C THR A 185 16.62 18.28 18.20
N GLY A 186 16.15 17.20 17.57
CA GLY A 186 15.83 17.20 16.15
C GLY A 186 17.05 17.44 15.26
N GLU A 187 16.79 17.60 13.97
CA GLU A 187 17.83 17.65 12.92
C GLU A 187 18.44 19.04 12.73
N GLY A 188 17.94 20.06 13.44
CA GLY A 188 18.43 21.44 13.36
C GLY A 188 19.77 21.70 14.05
N GLY A 189 20.35 20.67 14.69
CA GLY A 189 21.60 20.74 15.44
C GLY A 189 21.42 21.05 16.93
N LEU A 190 22.52 20.90 17.68
CA LEU A 190 22.59 21.19 19.11
C LEU A 190 22.84 22.69 19.34
N SER A 191 22.03 23.32 20.17
CA SER A 191 22.15 24.76 20.50
C SER A 191 22.50 24.99 21.97
N PRO A 192 23.07 26.14 22.36
CA PRO A 192 23.32 26.47 23.76
C PRO A 192 22.06 26.36 24.64
N TYR A 193 20.89 26.61 24.06
CA TYR A 193 19.60 26.53 24.76
C TYR A 193 19.15 25.12 25.09
N HIS A 194 19.68 24.10 24.40
CA HIS A 194 19.50 22.71 24.81
C HIS A 194 20.37 22.37 26.01
N LEU A 195 21.57 22.95 26.09
CA LEU A 195 22.58 22.63 27.11
C LEU A 195 22.34 23.38 28.43
N GLU A 196 21.88 24.63 28.35
CA GLU A 196 21.73 25.54 29.50
C GLU A 196 20.91 24.94 30.66
N PRO A 197 19.77 24.24 30.44
CA PRO A 197 18.99 23.69 31.55
C PRO A 197 19.56 22.40 32.15
N GLY A 198 20.55 21.77 31.50
CA GLY A 198 21.27 20.60 32.02
C GLY A 198 20.50 19.27 32.00
N GLY A 199 19.38 19.17 31.29
CA GLY A 199 18.67 17.91 31.10
C GLY A 199 19.33 17.02 30.05
N ASP A 200 19.15 15.71 30.16
CA ASP A 200 19.70 14.74 29.21
C ASP A 200 19.25 15.03 27.77
N LEU A 201 20.14 14.80 26.82
CA LEU A 201 19.91 15.08 25.40
C LEU A 201 20.12 13.85 24.52
N ILE A 202 19.28 13.72 23.51
CA ILE A 202 19.50 12.84 22.37
C ILE A 202 19.82 13.74 21.18
N TRP A 203 21.08 13.71 20.73
CA TRP A 203 21.47 14.49 19.57
C TRP A 203 21.12 13.75 18.28
N GLN A 204 20.21 14.32 17.48
CA GLN A 204 19.78 13.71 16.22
C GLN A 204 20.58 14.26 15.04
N ILE A 205 21.18 13.34 14.28
CA ILE A 205 21.91 13.63 13.05
C ILE A 205 20.95 13.39 11.87
N GLY A 206 20.49 14.48 11.26
CA GLY A 206 19.70 14.44 10.03
C GLY A 206 20.56 14.35 8.78
N THR A 207 19.91 14.17 7.63
CA THR A 207 20.58 14.05 6.31
C THR A 207 21.40 15.27 5.91
N GLY A 208 21.00 16.45 6.39
CA GLY A 208 21.71 17.71 6.16
C GLY A 208 22.93 17.93 7.07
N TYR A 209 23.19 17.05 8.04
CA TYR A 209 24.28 17.18 9.03
C TYR A 209 24.33 18.55 9.72
N PHE A 210 23.18 19.20 9.91
CA PHE A 210 23.15 20.52 10.55
C PHE A 210 23.66 20.43 11.99
N GLY A 211 24.51 21.38 12.37
CA GLY A 211 25.14 21.42 13.69
C GLY A 211 26.17 20.32 13.96
N CYS A 212 26.44 19.41 13.01
CA CYS A 212 27.49 18.38 13.13
C CYS A 212 28.84 18.98 12.76
N ARG A 213 29.49 19.67 13.71
CA ARG A 213 30.76 20.37 13.51
C ARG A 213 31.84 19.78 14.44
N THR A 214 33.09 19.78 13.97
CA THR A 214 34.29 19.36 14.70
C THR A 214 34.87 20.47 15.55
#